data_AF-A0AAV1U3J0-F1
#
_entry.id   AF-A0AAV1U3J0-F1
#
_cell.length_a   1.000
_cell.length_b   1.000
_cell.length_c   1.000
_cell.angle_alpha   90.00
_cell.angle_beta   90.00
_cell.angle_gamma   90.00
#
_symmetry.space_group_name_H-M   'P 1'
#
loop_
_entity.id
_entity.type
_entity.pdbx_description
1 polymer ?
#
loop_
_entity_poly.entity_id
_entity_poly.type
_entity_poly.pdbx_seq_one_letter_code
_entity_poly.pdbx_strand_id
1 'polypeptide(L)'
;MREQDIPYTAVSTPSGMLWEWLVMSQGLSNAPATFNRCVTNLLRSMRNFAPSYFDDVFVHSRAMDGKSDVEVHKIHVRKVLTLTQERKLFANLKKCIFAANEIPLLGCIVGKNGVHPDPEKIKAISNWPVPVDFKGLLSSLA
;
A
#
# COMPACT_ATOMS: atom_id res chain seq x y z
N MET A 1 -15.40 -12.24 6.81
CA MET A 1 -16.11 -11.41 7.79
C MET A 1 -16.33 -12.25 9.04
N ARG A 2 -16.48 -11.68 10.24
CA ARG A 2 -16.97 -12.51 11.37
C ARG A 2 -18.44 -12.82 11.12
N GLU A 3 -18.87 -14.05 11.32
CA GLU A 3 -20.24 -14.48 10.96
C GLU A 3 -21.32 -13.61 11.61
N GLN A 4 -21.15 -13.29 12.89
CA GLN A 4 -22.04 -12.40 13.64
C GLN A 4 -22.12 -10.95 13.12
N ASP A 5 -21.11 -10.49 12.37
CA ASP A 5 -21.03 -9.12 11.85
C ASP A 5 -21.56 -9.02 10.41
N ILE A 6 -21.83 -10.14 9.73
CA ILE A 6 -22.31 -10.19 8.34
C ILE A 6 -23.62 -9.41 8.15
N PRO A 7 -24.65 -9.54 9.01
CA PRO A 7 -25.92 -8.82 8.83
C PRO A 7 -25.79 -7.29 8.84
N TYR A 8 -24.77 -6.75 9.53
CA TYR A 8 -24.51 -5.29 9.55
C TYR A 8 -23.94 -4.75 8.24
N THR A 9 -23.61 -5.63 7.30
CA THR A 9 -23.11 -5.25 5.98
C THR A 9 -24.19 -5.24 4.90
N ALA A 10 -25.44 -5.49 5.28
CA ALA A 10 -26.56 -5.55 4.34
C ALA A 10 -26.69 -4.26 3.52
N VAL A 11 -26.76 -4.40 2.20
CA VAL A 11 -27.01 -3.31 1.25
C VAL A 11 -28.25 -3.63 0.41
N SER A 12 -29.06 -2.62 0.12
CA SER A 12 -30.22 -2.74 -0.78
C SER A 12 -29.81 -2.46 -2.21
N THR A 13 -30.25 -3.29 -3.14
CA THR A 13 -30.18 -3.01 -4.58
C THR A 13 -31.42 -2.23 -5.04
N PRO A 14 -31.40 -1.61 -6.24
CA PRO A 14 -32.59 -0.95 -6.81
C PRO A 14 -33.80 -1.88 -7.02
N SER A 15 -33.59 -3.20 -7.04
CA SER A 15 -34.66 -4.21 -7.07
C SER A 15 -35.34 -4.43 -5.72
N GLY A 16 -34.87 -3.79 -4.65
CA GLY A 16 -35.37 -3.99 -3.28
C GLY A 16 -34.85 -5.24 -2.57
N MET A 17 -33.90 -5.97 -3.18
CA MET A 17 -33.27 -7.14 -2.55
C MET A 17 -32.13 -6.70 -1.63
N LEU A 18 -31.99 -7.39 -0.50
CA LEU A 18 -30.88 -7.22 0.44
C LEU A 18 -29.76 -8.20 0.13
N TRP A 19 -28.52 -7.70 0.16
CA TRP A 19 -27.31 -8.48 -0.03
C TRP A 19 -26.31 -8.20 1.08
N GLU A 20 -25.62 -9.22 1.53
CA GLU A 20 -24.63 -9.13 2.62
C GLU A 20 -23.22 -9.47 2.12
N TRP A 21 -22.21 -8.88 2.75
CA TRP A 21 -20.80 -9.11 2.40
C TRP A 21 -20.18 -10.23 3.25
N LEU A 22 -19.77 -11.32 2.59
CA LEU A 22 -19.05 -12.42 3.24
C LEU A 22 -17.55 -12.10 3.47
N VAL A 23 -17.02 -11.15 2.71
CA VAL A 23 -15.66 -10.63 2.81
C VAL A 23 -15.68 -9.20 3.34
N MET A 24 -14.53 -8.70 3.76
CA MET A 24 -14.40 -7.29 4.14
C MET A 24 -14.60 -6.42 2.90
N SER A 25 -15.71 -5.68 2.85
CA SER A 25 -16.05 -4.78 1.75
C SER A 25 -15.34 -3.44 1.88
N GLN A 26 -15.25 -2.72 0.77
CA GLN A 26 -14.81 -1.32 0.76
C GLN A 26 -15.86 -0.43 1.42
N GLY A 27 -15.43 0.67 2.04
CA GLY A 27 -16.30 1.63 2.71
C GLY A 27 -16.50 1.40 4.21
N LEU A 28 -16.10 0.23 4.74
CA LEU A 28 -16.09 0.01 6.19
C LEU A 28 -14.97 0.84 6.85
N SER A 29 -15.31 1.61 7.89
CA SER A 29 -14.37 2.55 8.53
C SER A 29 -13.08 1.88 9.05
N ASN A 30 -13.18 0.63 9.51
CA ASN A 30 -12.04 -0.11 10.05
C ASN A 30 -11.40 -1.10 9.07
N ALA A 31 -11.85 -1.13 7.80
CA ALA A 31 -11.27 -2.04 6.81
C ALA A 31 -9.77 -1.80 6.57
N PRO A 32 -9.29 -0.55 6.37
CA PRO A 32 -7.87 -0.29 6.14
C PRO A 32 -6.99 -0.72 7.33
N ALA A 33 -7.41 -0.40 8.55
CA ALA A 33 -6.68 -0.77 9.76
C ALA A 33 -6.63 -2.30 9.96
N THR A 34 -7.73 -2.99 9.66
CA THR A 34 -7.83 -4.45 9.75
C THR A 34 -6.93 -5.12 8.71
N PHE A 35 -6.93 -4.63 7.47
CA PHE A 35 -6.06 -5.14 6.40
C PHE A 35 -4.59 -4.91 6.73
N ASN A 36 -4.22 -3.69 7.12
CA ASN A 36 -2.85 -3.35 7.51
C ASN A 36 -2.33 -4.26 8.62
N ARG A 37 -3.13 -4.53 9.66
CA ARG A 37 -2.75 -5.46 10.73
C ARG A 37 -2.53 -6.88 10.21
N CYS A 38 -3.36 -7.35 9.27
CA CYS A 38 -3.20 -8.65 8.63
C CYS A 38 -1.86 -8.75 7.88
N VAL A 39 -1.59 -7.81 6.97
CA VAL A 39 -0.37 -7.78 6.14
C VAL A 39 0.88 -7.59 7.00
N THR A 40 0.85 -6.67 7.97
CA THR A 40 1.97 -6.43 8.88
C THR A 40 2.31 -7.68 9.69
N ASN A 41 1.30 -8.40 10.19
CA ASN A 41 1.53 -9.64 10.93
C ASN A 41 2.05 -10.76 10.04
N LEU A 42 1.54 -10.85 8.80
CA LEU A 42 1.99 -11.84 7.82
C LEU A 42 3.48 -11.67 7.50
N LEU A 43 3.89 -10.44 7.20
CA LEU A 43 5.26 -10.12 6.78
C LEU A 43 6.23 -9.90 7.95
N ARG A 44 5.78 -10.08 9.20
CA ARG A 44 6.57 -9.81 10.41
C ARG A 44 7.92 -10.53 10.41
N SER A 45 7.99 -11.77 9.93
CA SER A 45 9.23 -12.56 9.84
C SER A 45 10.23 -12.05 8.80
N MET A 46 9.79 -11.21 7.87
CA MET A 46 10.57 -10.68 6.75
C MET A 46 10.66 -9.14 6.78
N ARG A 47 10.27 -8.50 7.88
CA ARG A 47 10.20 -7.03 8.02
C ARG A 47 11.54 -6.33 7.75
N ASN A 48 12.66 -7.04 7.91
CA ASN A 48 14.00 -6.53 7.65
C ASN A 48 14.28 -6.25 6.16
N PHE A 49 13.54 -6.87 5.25
CA PHE A 49 13.68 -6.64 3.80
C PHE A 49 12.35 -6.42 3.07
N ALA A 50 11.22 -6.68 3.73
CA ALA A 50 9.87 -6.55 3.20
C ALA A 50 8.93 -5.79 4.16
N PRO A 51 9.24 -4.54 4.55
CA PRO A 51 8.29 -3.72 5.30
C PRO A 51 7.00 -3.48 4.50
N SER A 52 5.88 -3.33 5.20
CA SER A 52 4.58 -2.99 4.62
C SER A 52 4.03 -1.72 5.24
N TYR A 53 3.21 -1.01 4.48
CA TYR A 53 2.42 0.12 4.93
C TYR A 53 1.04 0.07 4.27
N PHE A 54 0.01 -0.21 5.07
CA PHE A 54 -1.34 -0.51 4.58
C PHE A 54 -1.33 -1.58 3.48
N ASP A 55 -1.66 -1.20 2.26
CA ASP A 55 -1.86 -2.10 1.14
C ASP A 55 -0.56 -2.36 0.36
N ASP A 56 0.49 -1.60 0.66
CA ASP A 56 1.74 -1.61 -0.10
C ASP A 56 2.85 -2.38 0.65
N VAL A 57 3.55 -3.23 -0.09
CA VAL A 57 4.68 -4.03 0.40
C VAL A 57 5.93 -3.65 -0.39
N PHE A 58 6.99 -3.28 0.33
CA PHE A 58 8.24 -2.81 -0.27
C PHE A 58 9.32 -3.83 -0.06
N VAL A 59 9.89 -4.36 -1.13
CA VAL A 59 10.98 -5.32 -1.04
C VAL A 59 12.28 -4.61 -1.38
N HIS A 60 13.22 -4.59 -0.45
CA HIS A 60 14.56 -4.06 -0.67
C HIS A 60 15.61 -5.12 -0.39
N SER A 61 16.73 -5.05 -1.11
CA SER A 61 17.80 -6.04 -1.03
C SER A 61 19.14 -5.36 -1.19
N ARG A 62 20.16 -5.93 -0.56
CA ARG A 62 21.57 -5.58 -0.73
C ARG A 62 22.36 -6.85 -1.01
N ALA A 63 23.50 -6.71 -1.68
CA ALA A 63 24.42 -7.80 -1.91
C ALA A 63 24.84 -8.43 -0.57
N MET A 64 24.76 -9.75 -0.47
CA MET A 64 25.10 -10.54 0.73
C MET A 64 25.51 -11.95 0.31
N ASP A 65 26.35 -12.61 1.10
CA ASP A 65 26.78 -14.01 0.89
C ASP A 65 27.35 -14.29 -0.52
N GLY A 66 28.12 -13.36 -1.06
CA GLY A 66 28.71 -13.46 -2.41
C GLY A 66 27.73 -13.29 -3.57
N LYS A 67 26.45 -12.96 -3.31
CA LYS A 67 25.42 -12.71 -4.32
C LYS A 67 25.25 -11.22 -4.57
N SER A 68 24.96 -10.86 -5.82
CA SER A 68 24.56 -9.50 -6.20
C SER A 68 23.26 -9.07 -5.52
N ASP A 69 23.01 -7.77 -5.44
CA ASP A 69 21.75 -7.19 -4.96
C ASP A 69 20.53 -7.76 -5.72
N VAL A 70 20.66 -7.91 -7.04
CA VAL A 70 19.62 -8.48 -7.91
C VAL A 70 19.32 -9.95 -7.59
N GLU A 71 20.34 -10.78 -7.34
CA GLU A 71 20.14 -12.19 -6.98
C GLU A 71 19.46 -12.33 -5.62
N VAL A 72 19.90 -11.55 -4.63
CA VAL A 72 19.24 -11.50 -3.32
C VAL A 72 17.80 -11.00 -3.46
N HIS A 73 17.55 -10.01 -4.32
CA HIS A 73 16.22 -9.47 -4.57
C HIS A 73 15.26 -10.50 -5.16
N LYS A 74 15.69 -11.31 -6.13
CA LYS A 74 14.88 -12.41 -6.66
C LYS A 74 14.47 -13.40 -5.57
N ILE A 75 15.38 -13.71 -4.64
CA ILE A 75 15.09 -14.59 -3.50
C ILE A 75 14.07 -13.94 -2.56
N HIS A 76 14.25 -12.67 -2.20
CA HIS A 76 13.34 -11.93 -1.31
C HIS A 76 11.92 -11.81 -1.91
N VAL A 77 11.81 -11.40 -3.17
CA VAL A 77 10.52 -11.30 -3.86
C VAL A 77 9.84 -12.66 -3.93
N ARG A 78 10.58 -13.73 -4.24
CA ARG A 78 10.01 -15.09 -4.24
C ARG A 78 9.47 -15.49 -2.88
N LYS A 79 10.21 -15.22 -1.79
CA LYS A 79 9.74 -15.50 -0.42
C LYS A 79 8.44 -14.75 -0.08
N VAL A 80 8.37 -13.46 -0.42
CA VAL A 80 7.17 -12.64 -0.19
C VAL A 80 5.99 -13.20 -0.97
N LEU A 81 6.15 -13.43 -2.28
CA LEU A 81 5.08 -13.93 -3.15
C LEU A 81 4.58 -15.33 -2.73
N THR A 82 5.50 -16.23 -2.36
CA THR A 82 5.13 -17.55 -1.83
C THR A 82 4.31 -17.43 -0.54
N LEU A 83 4.75 -16.61 0.41
CA LEU A 83 4.03 -16.43 1.67
C LEU A 83 2.63 -15.81 1.46
N THR A 84 2.51 -14.81 0.58
CA THR A 84 1.22 -14.21 0.25
C THR A 84 0.29 -15.21 -0.44
N GLN A 85 0.83 -16.04 -1.34
CA GLN A 85 0.07 -17.09 -2.03
C GLN A 85 -0.46 -18.14 -1.05
N GLU A 86 0.36 -18.61 -0.10
CA GLU A 86 -0.05 -19.56 0.95
C GLU A 86 -1.19 -19.01 1.82
N ARG A 87 -1.25 -17.69 2.02
CA ARG A 87 -2.31 -17.01 2.77
C ARG A 87 -3.44 -16.48 1.89
N LYS A 88 -3.45 -16.80 0.60
CA LYS A 88 -4.47 -16.36 -0.37
C LYS A 88 -4.59 -14.83 -0.44
N LEU A 89 -3.49 -14.11 -0.25
CA LEU A 89 -3.36 -12.70 -0.54
C LEU A 89 -2.68 -12.53 -1.90
N PHE A 90 -3.28 -11.69 -2.75
CA PHE A 90 -2.85 -11.54 -4.14
C PHE A 90 -2.48 -10.09 -4.40
N ALA A 91 -1.31 -9.88 -5.00
CA ALA A 91 -0.88 -8.57 -5.44
C ALA A 91 -1.56 -8.20 -6.77
N ASN A 92 -1.90 -6.93 -6.93
CA ASN A 92 -2.39 -6.41 -8.21
C ASN A 92 -1.22 -6.17 -9.15
N LEU A 93 -0.98 -7.10 -10.08
CA LEU A 93 0.16 -7.05 -11.00
C LEU A 93 0.27 -5.72 -11.77
N LYS A 94 -0.86 -5.08 -12.12
CA LYS A 94 -0.87 -3.80 -12.84
C LYS A 94 -0.30 -2.64 -12.03
N LYS A 95 -0.30 -2.76 -10.70
CA LYS A 95 0.22 -1.75 -9.76
C LYS A 95 1.62 -2.10 -9.23
N CYS A 96 2.12 -3.30 -9.50
CA CYS A 96 3.41 -3.73 -9.00
C CYS A 96 4.56 -3.11 -9.81
N ILE A 97 5.59 -2.63 -9.12
CA ILE A 97 6.85 -2.19 -9.70
C ILE A 97 7.94 -3.17 -9.23
N PHE A 98 8.63 -3.81 -10.17
CA PHE A 98 9.65 -4.80 -9.87
C PHE A 98 11.03 -4.34 -10.30
N ALA A 99 12.04 -4.64 -9.47
CA ALA A 99 13.46 -4.43 -9.77
C ALA A 99 13.82 -3.03 -10.29
N ALA A 100 13.13 -2.00 -9.81
CA ALA A 100 13.43 -0.61 -10.12
C ALA A 100 14.51 -0.07 -9.17
N ASN A 101 15.35 0.84 -9.67
CA ASN A 101 16.34 1.55 -8.85
C ASN A 101 15.67 2.53 -7.87
N GLU A 102 14.49 3.03 -8.24
CA GLU A 102 13.69 3.97 -7.47
C GLU A 102 12.22 3.60 -7.61
N ILE A 103 11.44 3.77 -6.54
CA ILE A 103 10.00 3.51 -6.53
C ILE A 103 9.24 4.65 -5.86
N PRO A 104 8.02 4.98 -6.32
CA PRO A 104 7.12 5.84 -5.58
C PRO A 104 6.66 5.14 -4.30
N LEU A 105 6.80 5.85 -3.17
CA LEU A 105 6.45 5.37 -1.84
C LEU A 105 5.90 6.52 -0.98
N LEU A 106 4.65 6.41 -0.53
CA LEU A 106 4.02 7.38 0.39
C LEU A 106 4.13 8.85 -0.05
N GLY A 107 4.12 9.10 -1.36
CA GLY A 107 4.28 10.45 -1.92
C GLY A 107 5.71 10.96 -2.02
N CYS A 108 6.69 10.10 -1.74
CA CYS A 108 8.10 10.32 -2.01
C CYS A 108 8.56 9.34 -3.10
N ILE A 109 9.74 9.58 -3.65
CA ILE A 109 10.49 8.59 -4.42
C ILE A 109 11.60 8.06 -3.51
N VAL A 110 11.73 6.73 -3.46
CA VAL A 110 12.70 6.04 -2.64
C VAL A 110 13.60 5.22 -3.53
N GLY A 111 14.91 5.44 -3.40
CA GLY A 111 15.92 4.83 -4.23
C GLY A 111 17.24 4.57 -3.50
N LYS A 112 18.26 4.20 -4.28
CA LYS A 112 19.62 3.93 -3.76
C LYS A 112 20.24 5.15 -3.06
N ASN A 113 19.88 6.36 -3.50
CA ASN A 113 20.43 7.62 -2.99
C ASN A 113 19.62 8.22 -1.82
N GLY A 114 18.63 7.49 -1.30
CA GLY A 114 17.79 7.92 -0.20
C GLY A 114 16.35 8.22 -0.63
N VAL A 115 15.71 9.12 0.13
CA VAL A 115 14.31 9.51 -0.04
C VAL A 115 14.25 10.95 -0.51
N HIS A 116 13.51 11.23 -1.57
CA HIS A 116 13.24 12.60 -2.02
C HIS A 116 11.75 12.77 -2.34
N PRO A 117 11.20 13.99 -2.27
CA PRO A 117 9.79 14.19 -2.59
C PRO A 117 9.51 13.94 -4.08
N ASP A 118 8.29 13.52 -4.38
CA ASP A 118 7.83 13.32 -5.75
C ASP A 118 7.82 14.67 -6.51
N PRO A 119 8.57 14.80 -7.62
CA PRO A 119 8.61 16.03 -8.41
C PRO A 119 7.24 16.52 -8.88
N GLU A 120 6.28 15.63 -9.12
CA GLU A 120 4.92 16.02 -9.51
C GLU A 120 4.18 16.69 -8.34
N LYS A 121 4.36 16.16 -7.12
CA LYS A 121 3.80 16.78 -5.91
C LYS A 121 4.46 18.11 -5.60
N ILE A 122 5.78 18.21 -5.77
CA ILE A 122 6.51 19.49 -5.65
C ILE A 122 5.94 20.49 -6.64
N LYS A 123 5.78 20.10 -7.91
CA LYS A 123 5.26 20.98 -8.96
C LYS A 123 3.86 21.50 -8.66
N ALA A 124 3.00 20.65 -8.10
CA ALA A 124 1.66 21.06 -7.67
C ALA A 124 1.70 22.18 -6.60
N ILE A 125 2.62 22.07 -5.63
CA ILE A 125 2.81 23.09 -4.59
C ILE A 125 3.47 24.35 -5.16
N SER A 126 4.51 24.20 -5.99
CA SER A 126 5.24 25.32 -6.60
C SER A 126 4.35 26.16 -7.53
N ASN A 127 3.37 25.53 -8.18
CA ASN A 127 2.42 26.20 -9.07
C ASN A 127 1.16 26.69 -8.35
N TRP A 128 1.10 26.57 -7.03
CA TRP A 128 -0.07 26.97 -6.28
C TRP A 128 -0.26 28.49 -6.37
N PRO A 129 -1.47 28.99 -6.71
CA PRO A 129 -1.72 30.42 -6.81
C PRO A 129 -1.55 31.09 -5.44
N VAL A 130 -0.93 32.28 -5.41
CA VAL A 130 -0.81 33.05 -4.17
C VAL A 130 -2.20 33.34 -3.62
N PRO A 131 -2.51 32.95 -2.37
CA PRO A 131 -3.83 33.20 -1.81
C PRO A 131 -4.10 34.70 -1.70
N VAL A 132 -5.26 35.15 -2.17
CA VAL A 132 -5.69 36.55 -2.08
C VAL A 132 -6.68 36.80 -0.93
N ASP A 133 -7.16 35.74 -0.28
CA ASP A 133 -8.10 35.79 0.83
C ASP A 133 -7.84 34.69 1.88
N PHE A 134 -8.52 34.81 3.02
CA PHE A 134 -8.37 33.87 4.13
C PHE A 134 -8.81 32.44 3.78
N LYS A 135 -9.81 32.30 2.90
CA LYS A 135 -10.31 31.01 2.43
C LYS A 135 -9.28 30.29 1.56
N GLY A 136 -8.65 31.01 0.64
CA GLY A 136 -7.55 30.53 -0.17
C GLY A 136 -6.33 30.17 0.70
N LEU A 137 -6.02 30.98 1.72
CA LEU A 137 -4.91 30.70 2.63
C LEU A 137 -5.13 29.39 3.40
N LEU A 138 -6.32 29.20 3.98
CA LEU A 138 -6.70 27.96 4.67
C LEU A 138 -6.65 26.73 3.76
N SER A 139 -7.11 26.85 2.51
CA SER A 139 -7.06 25.76 1.54
C SER A 139 -5.64 25.42 1.07
N SER A 140 -4.68 26.34 1.19
CA SER A 140 -3.30 26.16 0.72
C SER A 140 -2.37 25.59 1.80
N LEU A 141 -2.79 25.63 3.06
CA LEU A 141 -2.03 25.17 4.23
C LEU A 141 -2.52 23.81 4.78
N ALA A 142 -3.64 23.29 4.27
CA ALA A 142 -4.26 22.02 4.66
C ALA A 142 -3.95 20.91 3.65
#